data_AF-A0A920MPK1-F1
#
_entry.id   AF-A0A920MPK1-F1
#
_cell.length_a   1.000
_cell.length_b   1.000
_cell.length_c   1.000
_cell.angle_alpha   90.00
_cell.angle_beta   90.00
_cell.angle_gamma   90.00
#
_symmetry.space_group_name_H-M   'P 1'
#
loop_
_entity.id
_entity.type
_entity.pdbx_description
1 polymer ?
#
loop_
_entity_poly.entity_id
_entity_poly.type
_entity_poly.pdbx_seq_one_letter_code
_entity_poly.pdbx_strand_id
1 'polypeptide(L)' 'MPKHFLHLSDYTSDELWDLLKLAKELKTKFKNKETYKPFDGKSLAMIFAKPSARTRVSFETGFEWMGVMLYF' A
#
# COMPACT_ATOMS: atom_id res chain seq x y z
N MET A 1 -19.95 -1.10 -2.40
CA MET A 1 -19.43 -0.25 -1.30
C MET A 1 -17.92 -0.47 -1.22
N PRO A 2 -17.08 0.55 -1.02
CA PRO A 2 -15.63 0.36 -0.89
C PRO A 2 -15.29 -0.52 0.32
N LYS A 3 -14.28 -1.39 0.20
CA LYS A 3 -13.77 -2.17 1.34
C LYS A 3 -12.66 -1.37 2.01
N HIS A 4 -12.85 -1.00 3.28
CA HIS A 4 -11.89 -0.23 4.07
C HIS A 4 -11.07 -1.15 4.97
N PHE A 5 -9.80 -0.83 5.19
CA PHE A 5 -8.93 -1.51 6.18
C PHE A 5 -8.81 -0.63 7.42
N LEU A 6 -9.73 -0.80 8.39
CA LEU A 6 -9.77 0.00 9.62
C LEU A 6 -9.28 -0.80 10.83
N HIS A 7 -9.80 -2.03 11.01
CA HIS A 7 -9.38 -2.93 12.08
C HIS A 7 -9.05 -4.33 11.55
N LEU A 8 -8.12 -5.02 12.21
CA LEU A 8 -7.79 -6.41 11.85
C LEU A 8 -8.97 -7.37 12.06
N SER A 9 -9.86 -7.06 13.01
CA SER A 9 -11.09 -7.82 13.30
C SER A 9 -12.12 -7.76 12.18
N ASP A 10 -11.98 -6.81 11.24
CA ASP A 10 -12.88 -6.69 10.08
C ASP A 10 -12.55 -7.75 9.00
N TYR A 11 -11.49 -8.53 9.21
CA TYR A 11 -10.96 -9.51 8.27
C TYR A 11 -10.91 -10.89 8.91
N THR A 12 -11.20 -11.90 8.10
CA THR A 12 -10.97 -13.30 8.46
C THR A 12 -9.48 -13.63 8.48
N SER A 13 -9.10 -14.69 9.20
CA SER A 13 -7.71 -15.15 9.22
C SER A 13 -7.17 -15.46 7.82
N ASP A 14 -7.99 -16.05 6.95
CA ASP A 14 -7.60 -16.39 5.58
C ASP A 14 -7.33 -15.14 4.73
N GLU A 15 -8.17 -14.11 4.82
CA GLU A 15 -7.95 -12.84 4.13
C GLU A 15 -6.65 -12.14 4.58
N LEU A 16 -6.34 -12.20 5.88
CA LEU A 16 -5.09 -11.67 6.41
C LEU A 16 -3.88 -12.47 5.90
N TRP A 17 -3.99 -13.80 5.81
CA TRP A 17 -2.94 -14.63 5.22
C TRP A 17 -2.73 -14.32 3.75
N ASP A 18 -3.79 -14.12 2.98
CA ASP A 18 -3.69 -13.76 1.57
C ASP A 18 -3.10 -12.36 1.37
N LEU A 19 -3.42 -11.40 2.24
CA LEU A 19 -2.78 -10.08 2.26
C LEU A 19 -1.26 -10.19 2.49
N LEU A 20 -0.83 -11.06 3.40
CA LEU A 20 0.59 -11.30 3.66
C LEU A 20 1.31 -11.99 2.49
N LYS A 21 0.64 -12.93 1.81
CA LYS A 21 1.18 -13.57 0.59
C LYS A 21 1.37 -12.52 -0.50
N LEU A 22 0.36 -11.68 -0.74
CA LEU A 22 0.44 -10.59 -1.70
C LEU A 22 1.60 -9.63 -1.37
N ALA A 23 1.76 -9.25 -0.11
CA ALA A 23 2.88 -8.40 0.32
C ALA A 23 4.25 -9.05 0.02
N LYS A 24 4.38 -10.37 0.19
CA LYS A 24 5.61 -11.12 -0.15
C LYS A 24 5.87 -11.15 -1.66
N GLU A 25 4.82 -11.34 -2.46
CA GLU A 25 4.92 -11.31 -3.93
C GLU A 25 5.36 -9.95 -4.44
N LEU A 26 4.71 -8.87 -3.98
CA LEU A 26 5.05 -7.50 -4.36
C LEU A 26 6.48 -7.14 -3.95
N LYS A 27 6.93 -7.59 -2.77
CA LYS A 27 8.32 -7.42 -2.34
C LYS A 27 9.30 -8.13 -3.27
N THR A 28 8.94 -9.29 -3.80
CA THR A 28 9.76 -10.02 -4.77
C THR A 28 9.82 -9.26 -6.10
N LYS A 29 8.68 -8.79 -6.61
CA LYS A 29 8.61 -7.97 -7.84
C LYS A 29 9.45 -6.70 -7.74
N PHE A 30 9.36 -6.01 -6.60
CA PHE A 30 10.17 -4.82 -6.33
C PHE A 30 11.67 -5.15 -6.36
N LYS A 31 12.10 -6.24 -5.71
CA LYS A 31 13.51 -6.68 -5.71
C LYS A 31 14.02 -7.05 -7.11
N ASN A 32 13.15 -7.65 -7.92
CA ASN A 32 13.46 -8.01 -9.31
C ASN A 32 13.45 -6.80 -10.26
N LYS A 33 13.16 -5.58 -9.76
CA LYS A 33 13.00 -4.36 -10.56
C LYS A 33 11.95 -4.51 -11.66
N GLU A 34 10.91 -5.31 -11.39
CA GLU A 34 9.78 -5.46 -12.31
C GLU A 34 8.99 -4.15 -12.40
N THR A 35 8.52 -3.81 -13.60
CA THR A 35 7.57 -2.72 -13.77
C THR A 35 6.21 -3.17 -13.26
N TYR A 36 5.70 -2.48 -12.24
CA TYR A 36 4.41 -2.79 -11.63
C TYR A 36 3.71 -1.48 -11.28
N LYS A 37 2.80 -1.02 -12.14
CA LYS A 37 2.10 0.27 -11.99
C LYS A 37 0.57 0.12 -12.00
N PRO A 38 -0.02 -0.64 -11.05
CA PRO A 38 -1.47 -0.88 -11.03
C PRO A 38 -2.29 0.39 -10.76
N PHE A 39 -1.66 1.45 -10.24
CA PHE A 39 -2.34 2.69 -9.84
C PHE A 39 -1.92 3.88 -10.70
N ASP A 40 -1.44 3.62 -11.92
CA ASP A 40 -1.07 4.69 -12.85
C ASP A 40 -2.26 5.64 -13.10
N GLY A 41 -2.00 6.94 -13.02
CA GLY A 41 -3.04 7.98 -13.12
C GLY A 41 -4.00 8.07 -11.93
N LYS A 42 -3.73 7.38 -10.81
CA LYS A 42 -4.48 7.53 -9.55
C LYS A 42 -3.73 8.46 -8.60
N SER A 43 -4.50 9.14 -7.74
CA SER A 43 -3.99 10.04 -6.72
C SER A 43 -4.26 9.49 -5.33
N LEU A 44 -3.31 9.63 -4.41
CA LEU A 44 -3.46 9.28 -2.99
C LEU A 44 -3.33 10.53 -2.13
N ALA A 45 -4.33 10.77 -1.28
CA ALA A 45 -4.30 11.78 -0.23
C ALA A 45 -3.89 11.13 1.10
N MET A 46 -2.90 11.69 1.79
CA MET A 46 -2.41 11.17 3.07
C MET A 46 -2.62 12.18 4.18
N ILE A 47 -3.52 11.86 5.13
CA ILE A 47 -3.87 12.75 6.25
C ILE A 47 -3.21 12.23 7.53
N PHE A 48 -2.27 13.00 8.09
CA PHE A 48 -1.57 12.67 9.33
C PHE A 48 -1.81 13.74 10.39
N ALA A 49 -2.61 13.42 11.42
CA ALA A 49 -2.82 14.33 12.56
C ALA A 49 -1.61 14.40 13.51
N LYS A 50 -0.75 13.38 13.50
CA LYS A 50 0.48 13.31 14.29
C LYS A 50 1.67 13.04 13.36
N PRO A 51 2.84 13.65 13.60
CA PRO A 51 4.01 13.41 12.77
C PRO A 51 4.44 11.93 12.86
N SER A 52 4.59 11.28 11.70
CA SER A 52 5.01 9.88 11.60
C SER A 52 5.89 9.65 10.36
N ALA A 53 7.21 9.80 10.52
CA ALA A 53 8.16 9.65 9.43
C ALA A 53 8.14 8.23 8.82
N ARG A 54 8.11 7.19 9.66
CA ARG A 54 8.13 5.79 9.19
C ARG A 54 6.90 5.45 8.35
N THR A 55 5.72 5.90 8.79
CA THR A 55 4.46 5.63 8.07
C THR A 55 4.46 6.40 6.76
N ARG A 56 4.74 7.71 6.80
CA ARG A 56 4.74 8.54 5.60
C ARG A 56 5.71 8.02 4.53
N VAL A 57 6.98 7.83 4.88
CA VAL A 57 8.01 7.39 3.92
C VAL A 57 7.70 6.01 3.33
N SER A 58 7.18 5.09 4.13
CA SER A 58 6.83 3.74 3.65
C SER A 58 5.67 3.77 2.65
N PHE A 59 4.63 4.59 2.92
CA PHE A 59 3.49 4.76 2.03
C PHE A 59 3.90 5.48 0.74
N GLU A 60 4.63 6.58 0.84
CA GLU A 60 5.15 7.31 -0.32
C GLU A 60 5.96 6.38 -1.24
N THR A 61 6.97 5.70 -0.69
CA THR A 61 7.85 4.82 -1.48
C THR A 61 7.08 3.67 -2.14
N GLY A 62 6.15 3.05 -1.41
CA GLY A 62 5.38 1.93 -1.92
C GLY A 62 4.42 2.35 -3.04
N PHE A 63 3.67 3.43 -2.85
CA PHE A 63 2.67 3.88 -3.82
C PHE A 63 3.28 4.57 -5.04
N GLU A 64 4.38 5.31 -4.86
CA GLU A 64 5.15 5.89 -5.98
C GLU A 64 5.66 4.79 -6.92
N TRP A 65 6.25 3.71 -6.37
CA TRP A 65 6.66 2.56 -7.19
C TRP A 65 5.50 1.96 -7.97
N MET A 66 4.30 1.96 -7.39
CA MET A 66 3.07 1.46 -8.02
C MET A 66 2.37 2.47 -8.96
N GLY A 67 2.98 3.63 -9.23
CA GLY A 67 2.51 4.62 -10.20
C GLY A 67 1.51 5.65 -9.69
N VAL A 68 1.33 5.78 -8.37
CA VAL A 68 0.43 6.79 -7.78
C VAL A 68 1.07 8.18 -7.83
N MET A 69 0.25 9.20 -8.09
CA MET A 69 0.60 10.60 -7.84
C MET A 69 0.26 11.00 -6.39
N LEU A 70 1.27 11.43 -5.63
CA LEU A 70 1.13 11.75 -4.21
C LEU A 70 0.76 13.23 -3.99
N TYR A 71 -0.27 13.47 -3.18
CA TYR A 71 -0.63 14.82 -2.70
C TYR A 71 -0.50 14.88 -1.18
N PHE A 72 0.10 15.96 -0.69
CA PHE A 72 0.41 16.18 0.72
C PHE A 72 -0.46 17.26 1.35
#